data_AF-A0A519JKA8-F1
#
_entry.id   AF-A0A519JKA8-F1
#
_cell.length_a   1.000
_cell.length_b   1.000
_cell.length_c   1.000
_cell.angle_alpha   90.00
_cell.angle_beta   90.00
_cell.angle_gamma   90.00
#
_symmetry.space_group_name_H-M   'P 1'
#
loop_
_entity.id
_entity.type
_entity.pdbx_description
1 polymer ?
#
loop_
_entity_poly.entity_id
_entity_poly.type
_entity_poly.pdbx_seq_one_letter_code
_entity_poly.pdbx_strand_id
1 'polypeptide(L)'
;AAIIFFAFYGFDAIATAAEETKKPERDLAIGIVGSMVICTILYIAVAAAAIGAAPVASFADSPEPLAHIMRGLGQGVAAQWIAAAAVVALPTVLLAFLFGQSRIFLGMARDGLLPNRLARISNRGVPVVVTVFTAVVVAFLAGIMRLDELASLANAGTLMAFMAVGISLIVLRIREPNRERKFRAPLWWLVGGIAIVGCLTFFFSLRGMTQLYFLGWNVLGLVIYLVWSSRNSRLAKGEEVEG
;
A
#
# COMPACT_ATOMS: atom_id res chain seq x y z
N ALA A 1 12.43 10.10 8.73
CA ALA A 1 10.99 10.43 8.70
C ALA A 1 10.21 9.52 7.75
N ALA A 2 10.54 9.45 6.46
CA ALA A 2 9.76 8.70 5.48
C ALA A 2 9.65 7.17 5.72
N ILE A 3 10.63 6.54 6.38
CA ILE A 3 10.61 5.09 6.63
C ILE A 3 9.40 4.68 7.49
N ILE A 4 8.98 5.51 8.46
CA ILE A 4 7.84 5.20 9.35
C ILE A 4 6.51 5.18 8.58
N PHE A 5 6.41 5.88 7.45
CA PHE A 5 5.23 5.86 6.61
C PHE A 5 4.87 4.44 6.14
N PHE A 6 5.88 3.57 5.98
CA PHE A 6 5.70 2.16 5.63
C PHE A 6 4.84 1.40 6.67
N ALA A 7 4.90 1.79 7.94
CA ALA A 7 4.10 1.15 8.99
C ALA A 7 2.59 1.41 8.81
N PHE A 8 2.20 2.50 8.13
CA PHE A 8 0.80 2.81 7.87
C PHE A 8 0.26 2.15 6.59
N TYR A 9 1.07 1.33 5.92
CA TYR A 9 0.62 0.57 4.74
C TYR A 9 -0.39 -0.51 5.18
N GLY A 10 -1.51 -0.62 4.46
CA GLY A 10 -2.40 -1.77 4.54
C GLY A 10 -3.87 -1.40 4.76
N PHE A 11 -4.18 -0.14 5.04
CA PHE A 11 -5.58 0.30 5.13
C PHE A 11 -6.31 0.19 3.78
N ASP A 12 -5.58 0.31 2.67
CA ASP A 12 -6.07 0.15 1.30
C ASP A 12 -6.43 -1.30 0.98
N ALA A 13 -5.81 -2.27 1.67
CA ALA A 13 -6.16 -3.68 1.53
C ALA A 13 -7.62 -3.97 1.97
N ILE A 14 -8.18 -3.16 2.87
CA ILE A 14 -9.60 -3.24 3.27
C ILE A 14 -10.51 -2.90 2.09
N ALA A 15 -10.10 -1.95 1.24
CA ALA A 15 -10.87 -1.57 0.06
C ALA A 15 -10.93 -2.69 -0.99
N THR A 16 -9.92 -3.56 -1.07
CA THR A 16 -9.96 -4.74 -1.95
C THR A 16 -11.02 -5.78 -1.57
N ALA A 17 -11.45 -5.80 -0.31
CA ALA A 17 -12.54 -6.65 0.18
C ALA A 17 -13.93 -6.03 -0.01
N ALA A 18 -14.03 -4.88 -0.69
CA ALA A 18 -15.28 -4.20 -0.96
C ALA A 18 -16.31 -5.10 -1.67
N GLU A 19 -15.86 -5.91 -2.63
CA GLU A 19 -16.70 -6.81 -3.42
C GLU A 19 -17.34 -7.94 -2.58
N GLU A 20 -16.73 -8.29 -1.44
CA GLU A 20 -17.20 -9.38 -0.57
C GLU A 20 -17.95 -8.86 0.67
N THR A 21 -18.05 -7.54 0.81
CA THR A 21 -18.68 -6.91 1.97
C THR A 21 -20.17 -6.71 1.72
N LYS A 22 -21.05 -7.15 2.65
CA LYS A 22 -22.51 -7.01 2.53
C LYS A 22 -22.98 -5.55 2.48
N LYS A 23 -22.35 -4.67 3.25
CA LYS A 23 -22.64 -3.22 3.31
C LYS A 23 -21.34 -2.42 3.15
N PRO A 24 -20.75 -2.43 1.94
CA PRO A 24 -19.41 -1.87 1.71
C PRO A 24 -19.35 -0.38 2.09
N GLU A 25 -20.45 0.32 1.92
CA GLU A 25 -20.58 1.77 2.07
C GLU A 25 -20.28 2.28 3.48
N ARG A 26 -20.71 1.52 4.50
CA ARG A 26 -20.53 1.87 5.90
C ARG A 26 -19.35 1.10 6.49
N ASP A 27 -19.28 -0.18 6.19
CA ASP A 27 -18.34 -1.08 6.86
C ASP A 27 -16.90 -0.85 6.35
N LEU A 28 -16.69 -0.46 5.07
CA LEU A 28 -15.36 -0.05 4.58
C LEU A 28 -14.92 1.28 5.20
N ALA A 29 -15.81 2.26 5.32
CA ALA A 29 -15.46 3.56 5.89
C ALA A 29 -15.05 3.42 7.37
N ILE A 30 -15.83 2.66 8.15
CA ILE A 30 -15.50 2.35 9.55
C ILE A 30 -14.23 1.50 9.63
N GLY A 31 -14.07 0.52 8.75
CA GLY A 31 -12.88 -0.34 8.70
C GLY A 31 -11.61 0.45 8.44
N ILE A 32 -11.58 1.29 7.39
CA ILE A 32 -10.41 2.08 7.01
C ILE A 32 -10.07 3.12 8.08
N VAL A 33 -11.05 3.95 8.48
CA VAL A 33 -10.78 5.03 9.46
C VAL A 33 -10.53 4.45 10.86
N GLY A 34 -11.32 3.47 11.28
CA GLY A 34 -11.19 2.83 12.59
C GLY A 34 -9.86 2.10 12.75
N SER A 35 -9.45 1.29 11.76
CA SER A 35 -8.15 0.62 11.79
C SER A 35 -7.00 1.63 11.83
N MET A 36 -7.07 2.69 11.02
CA MET A 36 -6.04 3.73 11.00
C MET A 36 -5.87 4.42 12.35
N VAL A 37 -6.97 4.80 13.00
CA VAL A 37 -6.93 5.48 14.31
C VAL A 37 -6.37 4.54 15.38
N ILE A 38 -6.83 3.30 15.43
CA ILE A 38 -6.36 2.30 16.41
C ILE A 38 -4.86 2.02 16.20
N CYS A 39 -4.42 1.78 14.95
CA CYS A 39 -3.02 1.57 14.63
C CYS A 39 -2.15 2.79 14.99
N THR A 40 -2.64 4.00 14.74
CA THR A 40 -1.92 5.24 15.10
C THR A 40 -1.70 5.34 16.60
N ILE A 41 -2.75 5.09 17.41
CA ILE A 41 -2.66 5.12 18.87
C ILE A 41 -1.66 4.07 19.37
N LEU A 42 -1.75 2.84 18.84
CA LEU A 42 -0.83 1.77 19.20
C LEU A 42 0.61 2.11 18.82
N TYR A 43 0.86 2.67 17.64
CA TYR A 43 2.21 3.08 17.23
C TYR A 43 2.79 4.17 18.10
N ILE A 44 1.99 5.17 18.48
CA ILE A 44 2.43 6.23 19.40
C ILE A 44 2.75 5.64 20.78
N ALA A 45 1.89 4.76 21.30
CA ALA A 45 2.10 4.10 22.59
C ALA A 45 3.37 3.24 22.60
N VAL A 46 3.58 2.44 21.56
CA VAL A 46 4.79 1.61 21.40
C VAL A 46 6.03 2.48 21.26
N ALA A 47 5.98 3.55 20.45
CA ALA A 47 7.11 4.46 20.28
C ALA A 47 7.47 5.18 21.59
N ALA A 48 6.47 5.64 22.36
CA ALA A 48 6.69 6.30 23.65
C ALA A 48 7.30 5.31 24.67
N ALA A 49 6.77 4.09 24.76
CA ALA A 49 7.32 3.05 25.62
C ALA A 49 8.76 2.67 25.24
N ALA A 50 9.02 2.54 23.93
CA ALA A 50 10.34 2.23 23.39
C ALA A 50 11.37 3.33 23.71
N ILE A 51 11.08 4.58 23.39
CA ILE A 51 11.99 5.72 23.66
C ILE A 51 12.22 5.90 25.16
N GLY A 52 11.22 5.60 26.01
CA GLY A 52 11.39 5.58 27.47
C GLY A 52 12.24 4.42 27.98
N ALA A 53 12.35 3.33 27.23
CA ALA A 53 13.06 2.10 27.63
C ALA A 53 14.55 2.10 27.25
N ALA A 54 14.93 2.69 26.11
CA ALA A 54 16.31 2.66 25.63
C ALA A 54 16.69 3.90 24.77
N PRO A 55 17.98 4.25 24.66
CA PRO A 55 18.45 5.33 23.79
C PRO A 55 18.14 5.05 22.31
N VAL A 56 17.68 6.07 21.58
CA VAL A 56 17.28 5.99 20.15
C VAL A 56 18.35 5.37 19.23
N ALA A 57 19.64 5.53 19.57
CA ALA A 57 20.74 4.95 18.81
C ALA A 57 20.71 3.40 18.78
N SER A 58 20.33 2.76 19.89
CA SER A 58 20.32 1.29 20.02
C SER A 58 19.26 0.58 19.17
N PHE A 59 18.29 1.32 18.63
CA PHE A 59 17.25 0.77 17.74
C PHE A 59 17.77 0.47 16.34
N ALA A 60 18.84 1.14 15.91
CA ALA A 60 19.40 0.99 14.57
C ALA A 60 20.27 -0.28 14.43
N ASP A 61 20.68 -0.87 15.54
CA ASP A 61 21.68 -1.96 15.57
C ASP A 61 21.08 -3.35 15.37
N SER A 62 19.74 -3.48 15.38
CA SER A 62 19.07 -4.78 15.29
C SER A 62 17.89 -4.76 14.31
N PRO A 63 17.71 -5.82 13.49
CA PRO A 63 16.51 -6.00 12.67
C PRO A 63 15.24 -6.27 13.50
N GLU A 64 15.37 -6.58 14.80
CA GLU A 64 14.26 -6.84 15.74
C GLU A 64 14.29 -5.88 16.95
N PRO A 65 14.19 -4.56 16.74
CA PRO A 65 14.53 -3.55 17.74
C PRO A 65 13.74 -3.69 19.06
N LEU A 66 12.44 -4.02 19.00
CA LEU A 66 11.62 -4.20 20.20
C LEU A 66 12.02 -5.44 21.02
N ALA A 67 12.28 -6.56 20.37
CA ALA A 67 12.73 -7.77 21.05
C ALA A 67 14.15 -7.58 21.61
N HIS A 68 15.02 -6.89 20.87
CA HIS A 68 16.38 -6.58 21.30
C HIS A 68 16.40 -5.75 22.60
N ILE A 69 15.58 -4.70 22.69
CA ILE A 69 15.49 -3.87 23.90
C ILE A 69 14.93 -4.63 25.08
N MET A 70 13.92 -5.49 24.86
CA MET A 70 13.38 -6.33 25.94
C MET A 70 14.42 -7.30 26.49
N ARG A 71 15.31 -7.83 25.64
CA ARG A 71 16.46 -8.62 26.10
C ARG A 71 17.46 -7.75 26.86
N GLY A 72 17.75 -6.54 26.36
CA GLY A 72 18.63 -5.56 27.03
C GLY A 72 18.14 -5.12 28.42
N LEU A 73 16.83 -5.09 28.65
CA LEU A 73 16.20 -4.80 29.94
C LEU A 73 16.07 -6.02 30.87
N GLY A 74 16.63 -7.18 30.49
CA GLY A 74 16.55 -8.42 31.27
C GLY A 74 15.20 -9.15 31.17
N GLN A 75 14.28 -8.69 30.32
CA GLN A 75 12.96 -9.28 30.10
C GLN A 75 12.98 -10.28 28.93
N GLY A 76 13.82 -11.31 29.05
CA GLY A 76 14.02 -12.32 27.99
C GLY A 76 12.75 -13.06 27.58
N VAL A 77 11.85 -13.35 28.53
CA VAL A 77 10.58 -14.03 28.26
C VAL A 77 9.64 -13.15 27.43
N ALA A 78 9.53 -11.86 27.76
CA ALA A 78 8.72 -10.92 26.99
C ALA A 78 9.28 -10.75 25.57
N ALA A 79 10.60 -10.69 25.41
CA ALA A 79 11.25 -10.63 24.10
C ALA A 79 10.94 -11.85 23.23
N GLN A 80 10.90 -13.05 23.82
CA GLN A 80 10.54 -14.28 23.11
C GLN A 80 9.10 -14.26 22.63
N TRP A 81 8.15 -13.81 23.46
CA TRP A 81 6.75 -13.67 23.04
C TRP A 81 6.57 -12.66 21.90
N ILE A 82 7.27 -11.52 21.95
CA ILE A 82 7.25 -10.53 20.88
C ILE A 82 7.82 -11.11 19.58
N ALA A 83 8.97 -11.79 19.66
CA ALA A 83 9.58 -12.43 18.50
C ALA A 83 8.67 -13.53 17.91
N ALA A 84 8.07 -14.37 18.76
CA ALA A 84 7.13 -15.40 18.33
C ALA A 84 5.89 -14.81 17.64
N ALA A 85 5.32 -13.73 18.20
CA ALA A 85 4.21 -13.03 17.59
C ALA A 85 4.59 -12.45 16.21
N ALA A 86 5.78 -11.87 16.07
CA ALA A 86 6.28 -11.37 14.79
C ALA A 86 6.42 -12.47 13.74
N VAL A 87 6.94 -13.65 14.11
CA VAL A 87 7.08 -14.80 13.20
C VAL A 87 5.74 -15.27 12.65
N VAL A 88 4.66 -15.19 13.44
CA VAL A 88 3.30 -15.55 12.99
C VAL A 88 2.63 -14.42 12.20
N ALA A 89 2.86 -13.17 12.60
CA ALA A 89 2.22 -12.01 11.98
C ALA A 89 2.79 -11.65 10.60
N LEU A 90 4.11 -11.68 10.43
CA LEU A 90 4.77 -11.25 9.17
C LEU A 90 4.30 -12.04 7.94
N PRO A 91 4.18 -13.39 7.97
CA PRO A 91 3.65 -14.14 6.84
C PRO A 91 2.20 -13.79 6.50
N THR A 92 1.39 -13.48 7.51
CA THR A 92 -0.01 -13.10 7.33
C THR A 92 -0.12 -11.78 6.57
N VAL A 93 0.71 -10.79 6.92
CA VAL A 93 0.80 -9.51 6.22
C VAL A 93 1.32 -9.69 4.79
N LEU A 94 2.35 -10.51 4.59
CA LEU A 94 2.87 -10.83 3.26
C LEU A 94 1.79 -11.46 2.36
N LEU A 95 1.01 -12.41 2.90
CA LEU A 95 -0.06 -13.05 2.17
C LEU A 95 -1.17 -12.05 1.79
N ALA A 96 -1.54 -11.15 2.70
CA ALA A 96 -2.52 -10.09 2.43
C ALA A 96 -2.06 -9.18 1.29
N PHE A 97 -0.78 -8.79 1.26
CA PHE A 97 -0.22 -7.98 0.17
C PHE A 97 -0.16 -8.72 -1.17
N LEU A 98 0.26 -9.99 -1.19
CA LEU A 98 0.28 -10.81 -2.40
C LEU A 98 -1.14 -11.03 -2.96
N PHE A 99 -2.12 -11.18 -2.08
CA PHE A 99 -3.53 -11.26 -2.44
C PHE A 99 -4.03 -9.94 -3.06
N GLY A 100 -3.79 -8.80 -2.40
CA GLY A 100 -4.15 -7.48 -2.91
C GLY A 100 -3.54 -7.18 -4.28
N GLN A 101 -2.24 -7.46 -4.44
CA GLN A 101 -1.54 -7.33 -5.72
C GLN A 101 -2.19 -8.19 -6.81
N SER A 102 -2.52 -9.45 -6.52
CA SER A 102 -3.14 -10.35 -7.51
C SER A 102 -4.49 -9.83 -8.01
N ARG A 103 -5.31 -9.22 -7.13
CA ARG A 103 -6.59 -8.59 -7.53
C ARG A 103 -6.40 -7.37 -8.42
N ILE A 104 -5.47 -6.50 -8.07
CA ILE A 104 -5.18 -5.29 -8.87
C ILE A 104 -4.74 -5.69 -10.28
N PHE A 105 -3.86 -6.69 -10.41
CA PHE A 105 -3.43 -7.21 -11.71
C PHE A 105 -4.57 -7.85 -12.51
N LEU A 106 -5.50 -8.55 -11.86
CA LEU A 106 -6.68 -9.11 -12.52
C LEU A 106 -7.61 -8.00 -13.03
N GLY A 107 -7.85 -6.95 -12.23
CA GLY A 107 -8.61 -5.77 -12.65
C GLY A 107 -7.97 -5.08 -13.86
N MET A 108 -6.68 -4.77 -13.78
CA MET A 108 -5.92 -4.18 -14.90
C MET A 108 -5.96 -5.05 -16.16
N ALA A 109 -5.89 -6.37 -16.03
CA ALA A 109 -5.98 -7.28 -17.17
C ALA A 109 -7.39 -7.35 -17.76
N ARG A 110 -8.46 -7.26 -16.93
CA ARG A 110 -9.86 -7.13 -17.39
C ARG A 110 -10.12 -5.82 -18.15
N ASP A 111 -9.49 -4.74 -17.70
CA ASP A 111 -9.55 -3.42 -18.36
C ASP A 111 -8.73 -3.36 -19.67
N GLY A 112 -8.01 -4.44 -20.00
CA GLY A 112 -7.16 -4.51 -21.18
C GLY A 112 -5.86 -3.72 -21.05
N LEU A 113 -5.45 -3.37 -19.82
CA LEU A 113 -4.18 -2.69 -19.46
C LEU A 113 -3.00 -3.66 -19.29
N LEU A 114 -3.26 -4.98 -19.22
CA LEU A 114 -2.24 -6.03 -19.25
C LEU A 114 -2.61 -7.17 -20.22
N PRO A 115 -1.64 -7.94 -20.76
CA PRO A 115 -1.93 -9.03 -21.69
C PRO A 115 -2.94 -10.03 -21.12
N ASN A 116 -3.98 -10.38 -21.90
CA ASN A 116 -5.07 -11.28 -21.49
C ASN A 116 -4.62 -12.64 -20.94
N ARG A 117 -3.38 -13.07 -21.23
CA ARG A 117 -2.79 -14.29 -20.66
C ARG A 117 -2.59 -14.20 -19.14
N LEU A 118 -2.36 -13.00 -18.59
CA LEU A 118 -2.30 -12.75 -17.15
C LEU A 118 -3.70 -12.74 -16.50
N ALA A 119 -4.77 -12.45 -17.26
CA ALA A 119 -6.14 -12.59 -16.79
C ALA A 119 -6.64 -14.05 -16.73
N ARG A 120 -5.81 -15.05 -17.12
CA ARG A 120 -6.24 -16.45 -17.12
C ARG A 120 -6.42 -16.96 -15.69
N ILE A 121 -7.68 -17.12 -15.31
CA ILE A 121 -8.08 -17.71 -14.03
C ILE A 121 -8.03 -19.24 -14.16
N SER A 122 -7.50 -19.93 -13.15
CA SER A 122 -7.52 -21.39 -13.07
C SER A 122 -8.94 -21.93 -12.86
N ASN A 123 -9.16 -23.22 -13.07
CA ASN A 123 -10.44 -23.90 -12.86
C ASN A 123 -10.98 -23.78 -11.41
N ARG A 124 -10.13 -23.36 -10.45
CA ARG A 124 -10.47 -23.09 -9.05
C ARG A 124 -10.74 -21.60 -8.74
N GLY A 125 -10.83 -20.74 -9.74
CA GLY A 125 -11.09 -19.30 -9.52
C GLY A 125 -9.87 -18.47 -9.11
N VAL A 126 -8.65 -19.04 -9.09
CA VAL A 126 -7.43 -18.37 -8.63
C VAL A 126 -6.53 -17.94 -9.80
N PRO A 127 -5.98 -16.72 -9.83
CA PRO A 127 -5.09 -16.23 -10.89
C PRO A 127 -3.64 -16.74 -10.69
N VAL A 128 -3.43 -18.05 -10.82
CA VAL A 128 -2.15 -18.73 -10.52
C VAL A 128 -0.96 -18.13 -11.29
N VAL A 129 -1.15 -17.76 -12.56
CA VAL A 129 -0.07 -17.20 -13.40
C VAL A 129 0.43 -15.86 -12.85
N VAL A 130 -0.49 -14.98 -12.42
CA VAL A 130 -0.15 -13.69 -11.82
C VAL A 130 0.57 -13.92 -10.50
N THR A 131 0.04 -14.77 -9.63
CA THR A 131 0.61 -15.01 -8.30
C THR A 131 2.02 -15.61 -8.38
N VAL A 132 2.27 -16.55 -9.29
CA VAL A 132 3.61 -17.13 -9.47
C VAL A 132 4.58 -16.10 -10.06
N PHE A 133 4.15 -15.34 -11.07
CA PHE A 133 4.97 -14.29 -11.65
C PHE A 133 5.36 -13.23 -10.61
N THR A 134 4.40 -12.73 -9.83
CA THR A 134 4.67 -11.74 -8.79
C THR A 134 5.53 -12.31 -7.67
N ALA A 135 5.30 -13.55 -7.24
CA ALA A 135 6.14 -14.20 -6.23
C ALA A 135 7.60 -14.34 -6.68
N VAL A 136 7.85 -14.72 -7.94
CA VAL A 136 9.21 -14.80 -8.51
C VAL A 136 9.88 -13.43 -8.53
N VAL A 137 9.17 -12.39 -8.98
CA VAL A 137 9.70 -11.02 -9.04
C VAL A 137 10.00 -10.50 -7.63
N VAL A 138 9.10 -10.71 -6.68
CA VAL A 138 9.29 -10.29 -5.27
C VAL A 138 10.45 -11.06 -4.63
N ALA A 139 10.56 -12.38 -4.84
CA ALA A 139 11.66 -13.18 -4.32
C ALA A 139 13.01 -12.73 -4.88
N PHE A 140 13.07 -12.40 -6.17
CA PHE A 140 14.27 -11.87 -6.81
C PHE A 140 14.65 -10.50 -6.23
N LEU A 141 13.71 -9.56 -6.15
CA LEU A 141 13.93 -8.23 -5.58
C LEU A 141 14.35 -8.28 -4.10
N ALA A 142 13.71 -9.15 -3.31
CA ALA A 142 14.04 -9.35 -1.90
C ALA A 142 15.43 -9.97 -1.67
N GLY A 143 15.95 -10.73 -2.65
CA GLY A 143 17.30 -11.31 -2.59
C GLY A 143 18.42 -10.33 -2.92
N ILE A 144 18.14 -9.27 -3.70
CA ILE A 144 19.17 -8.33 -4.20
C ILE A 144 19.11 -6.95 -3.57
N MET A 145 17.92 -6.48 -3.15
CA MET A 145 17.74 -5.12 -2.61
C MET A 145 17.69 -5.13 -1.09
N ARG A 146 18.23 -4.07 -0.48
CA ARG A 146 18.13 -3.88 0.97
C ARG A 146 16.72 -3.46 1.36
N LEU A 147 16.31 -3.86 2.57
CA LEU A 147 14.98 -3.53 3.11
C LEU A 147 14.72 -2.01 3.14
N ASP A 148 15.73 -1.21 3.47
CA ASP A 148 15.60 0.25 3.54
C ASP A 148 15.33 0.89 2.16
N GLU A 149 15.92 0.34 1.10
CA GLU A 149 15.69 0.77 -0.27
C GLU A 149 14.30 0.35 -0.76
N LEU A 150 13.90 -0.90 -0.51
CA LEU A 150 12.57 -1.42 -0.84
C LEU A 150 11.46 -0.64 -0.13
N ALA A 151 11.62 -0.36 1.16
CA ALA A 151 10.67 0.44 1.93
C ALA A 151 10.60 1.87 1.37
N SER A 152 11.73 2.48 1.02
CA SER A 152 11.76 3.82 0.43
C SER A 152 11.07 3.87 -0.93
N LEU A 153 11.30 2.87 -1.79
CA LEU A 153 10.63 2.73 -3.10
C LEU A 153 9.12 2.52 -2.96
N ALA A 154 8.71 1.64 -2.05
CA ALA A 154 7.30 1.40 -1.75
C ALA A 154 6.62 2.69 -1.27
N ASN A 155 7.25 3.41 -0.33
CA ASN A 155 6.75 4.70 0.16
C ASN A 155 6.59 5.73 -0.97
N ALA A 156 7.55 5.83 -1.88
CA ALA A 156 7.45 6.72 -3.04
C ALA A 156 6.20 6.42 -3.89
N GLY A 157 5.95 5.15 -4.16
CA GLY A 157 4.77 4.70 -4.91
C GLY A 157 3.46 4.98 -4.19
N THR A 158 3.38 4.67 -2.90
CA THR A 158 2.17 4.89 -2.11
C THR A 158 1.84 6.37 -1.95
N LEU A 159 2.84 7.23 -1.73
CA LEU A 159 2.63 8.68 -1.66
C LEU A 159 2.05 9.23 -2.96
N MET A 160 2.55 8.74 -4.09
CA MET A 160 2.04 9.14 -5.41
C MET A 160 0.64 8.60 -5.67
N ALA A 161 0.33 7.38 -5.23
CA ALA A 161 -1.02 6.83 -5.28
C ALA A 161 -2.00 7.65 -4.41
N PHE A 162 -1.61 8.04 -3.19
CA PHE A 162 -2.45 8.85 -2.31
C PHE A 162 -2.63 10.27 -2.83
N MET A 163 -1.60 10.85 -3.45
CA MET A 163 -1.71 12.11 -4.16
C MET A 163 -2.72 12.00 -5.31
N ALA A 164 -2.65 10.93 -6.11
CA ALA A 164 -3.62 10.67 -7.18
C ALA A 164 -5.05 10.52 -6.63
N VAL A 165 -5.25 9.80 -5.53
CA VAL A 165 -6.56 9.70 -4.85
C VAL A 165 -7.07 11.06 -4.38
N GLY A 166 -6.20 11.90 -3.80
CA GLY A 166 -6.53 13.27 -3.40
C GLY A 166 -6.96 14.15 -4.58
N ILE A 167 -6.27 14.03 -5.72
CA ILE A 167 -6.64 14.71 -6.97
C ILE A 167 -7.98 14.17 -7.48
N SER A 168 -8.15 12.85 -7.55
CA SER A 168 -9.40 12.21 -7.98
C SER A 168 -10.58 12.63 -7.12
N LEU A 169 -10.41 12.79 -5.80
CA LEU A 169 -11.44 13.30 -4.91
C LEU A 169 -11.91 14.70 -5.32
N ILE A 170 -10.97 15.62 -5.59
CA ILE A 170 -11.25 17.00 -6.00
C ILE A 170 -11.91 17.02 -7.38
N VAL A 171 -11.33 16.31 -8.36
CA VAL A 171 -11.84 16.24 -9.73
C VAL A 171 -13.25 15.66 -9.77
N LEU A 172 -13.51 14.56 -9.05
CA LEU A 172 -14.84 13.95 -8.97
C LEU A 172 -15.86 14.90 -8.32
N ARG A 173 -15.41 15.74 -7.38
CA ARG A 173 -16.28 16.74 -6.74
C ARG A 173 -16.70 17.85 -7.70
N ILE A 174 -15.79 18.26 -8.59
CA ILE A 174 -16.03 19.33 -9.57
C ILE A 174 -16.83 18.81 -10.76
N ARG A 175 -16.48 17.65 -11.33
CA ARG A 175 -17.12 17.12 -12.55
C ARG A 175 -18.48 16.46 -12.29
N GLU A 176 -18.62 15.73 -11.19
CA GLU A 176 -19.86 15.00 -10.86
C GLU A 176 -20.39 15.43 -9.48
N PRO A 177 -20.89 16.67 -9.33
CA PRO A 177 -21.34 17.18 -8.04
C PRO A 177 -22.56 16.41 -7.50
N ASN A 178 -23.46 15.97 -8.39
CA ASN A 178 -24.76 15.37 -8.07
C ASN A 178 -24.75 13.84 -7.87
N ARG A 179 -23.59 13.18 -8.01
CA ARG A 179 -23.49 11.73 -7.81
C ARG A 179 -23.87 11.39 -6.36
N GLU A 180 -24.71 10.37 -6.17
CA GLU A 180 -25.01 9.86 -4.83
C GLU A 180 -23.73 9.38 -4.15
N ARG A 181 -23.42 9.96 -3.00
CA ARG A 181 -22.21 9.66 -2.22
C ARG A 181 -22.62 9.25 -0.83
N LYS A 182 -22.37 7.99 -0.51
CA LYS A 182 -22.77 7.36 0.75
C LYS A 182 -21.80 7.67 1.89
N PHE A 183 -20.55 8.01 1.56
CA PHE A 183 -19.60 8.66 2.46
C PHE A 183 -19.15 10.02 1.89
N ARG A 184 -19.07 11.04 2.74
CA ARG A 184 -18.60 12.39 2.38
C ARG A 184 -17.47 12.78 3.32
N ALA A 185 -16.27 12.98 2.77
CA ALA A 185 -15.18 13.56 3.54
C ALA A 185 -15.60 14.95 4.08
N PRO A 186 -15.45 15.22 5.38
CA PRO A 186 -15.68 16.55 5.92
C PRO A 186 -14.64 17.50 5.29
N LEU A 187 -15.09 18.64 4.74
CA LEU A 187 -14.24 19.62 4.04
C LEU A 187 -13.32 18.98 2.97
N TRP A 188 -13.92 18.34 1.97
CA TRP A 188 -13.22 17.64 0.87
C TRP A 188 -12.06 18.42 0.22
N TRP A 189 -12.16 19.75 0.10
CA TRP A 189 -11.13 20.60 -0.49
C TRP A 189 -9.89 20.70 0.42
N LEU A 190 -10.11 20.78 1.73
CA LEU A 190 -9.05 20.87 2.73
C LEU A 190 -8.40 19.50 2.95
N VAL A 191 -9.20 18.43 3.02
CA VAL A 191 -8.69 17.06 3.11
C VAL A 191 -7.88 16.68 1.88
N GLY A 192 -8.42 16.95 0.67
CA GLY A 192 -7.70 16.69 -0.58
C GLY A 192 -6.43 17.54 -0.72
N GLY A 193 -6.52 18.83 -0.37
CA GLY A 193 -5.37 19.74 -0.40
C GLY A 193 -4.26 19.32 0.56
N ILE A 194 -4.59 19.01 1.82
CA ILE A 194 -3.62 18.52 2.81
C ILE A 194 -3.02 17.20 2.37
N ALA A 195 -3.82 16.27 1.82
CA ALA A 195 -3.30 15.00 1.31
C ALA A 195 -2.28 15.22 0.20
N ILE A 196 -2.59 16.08 -0.78
CA ILE A 196 -1.68 16.37 -1.90
C ILE A 196 -0.41 17.05 -1.39
N VAL A 197 -0.53 18.14 -0.62
CA VAL A 197 0.63 18.89 -0.10
C VAL A 197 1.48 18.02 0.83
N GLY A 198 0.84 17.23 1.69
CA GLY A 198 1.51 16.29 2.59
C GLY A 198 2.27 15.22 1.81
N CYS A 199 1.61 14.55 0.85
CA CYS A 199 2.25 13.54 0.02
C CYS A 199 3.42 14.12 -0.79
N LEU A 200 3.26 15.32 -1.34
CA LEU A 200 4.30 16.01 -2.09
C LEU A 200 5.50 16.36 -1.22
N THR A 201 5.25 16.89 -0.01
CA THR A 201 6.31 17.23 0.95
C THR A 201 7.11 15.99 1.38
N PHE A 202 6.42 14.89 1.70
CA PHE A 202 7.07 13.63 2.04
C PHE A 202 7.83 13.02 0.86
N PHE A 203 7.29 13.14 -0.36
CA PHE A 203 7.94 12.66 -1.57
C PHE A 203 9.26 13.41 -1.83
N PHE A 204 9.27 14.74 -1.69
CA PHE A 204 10.50 15.54 -1.82
C PHE A 204 11.49 15.31 -0.67
N SER A 205 11.02 14.86 0.49
CA SER A 205 11.87 14.45 1.61
C SER A 205 12.58 13.11 1.39
N LEU A 206 12.15 12.31 0.40
CA LEU A 206 12.84 11.06 0.04
C LEU A 206 14.19 11.32 -0.63
N ARG A 207 15.08 10.32 -0.55
CA ARG A 207 16.40 10.37 -1.18
C ARG A 207 16.25 10.55 -2.70
N GLY A 208 17.03 11.45 -3.30
CA GLY A 208 16.94 11.75 -4.74
C GLY A 208 17.10 10.53 -5.65
N MET A 209 17.90 9.54 -5.25
CA MET A 209 18.00 8.25 -5.98
C MET A 209 16.69 7.47 -6.00
N THR A 210 15.93 7.45 -4.89
CA THR A 210 14.62 6.80 -4.83
C THR A 210 13.62 7.50 -5.74
N GLN A 211 13.65 8.83 -5.80
CA GLN A 211 12.81 9.61 -6.72
C GLN A 211 13.16 9.28 -8.18
N LEU A 212 14.45 9.17 -8.52
CA LEU A 212 14.88 8.83 -9.86
C LEU A 212 14.43 7.43 -10.29
N TYR A 213 14.60 6.42 -9.43
CA TYR A 213 14.11 5.07 -9.71
C TYR A 213 12.59 5.02 -9.85
N PHE A 214 11.86 5.73 -8.98
CA PHE A 214 10.42 5.83 -9.07
C PHE A 214 9.96 6.50 -10.38
N LEU A 215 10.56 7.64 -10.74
CA LEU A 215 10.25 8.34 -11.98
C LEU A 215 10.61 7.50 -13.21
N GLY A 216 11.76 6.81 -13.19
CA GLY A 216 12.16 5.89 -14.25
C GLY A 216 11.16 4.77 -14.44
N TRP A 217 10.65 4.18 -13.36
CA TRP A 217 9.59 3.17 -13.41
C TRP A 217 8.27 3.72 -13.96
N ASN A 218 7.89 4.94 -13.58
CA ASN A 218 6.68 5.59 -14.12
C ASN A 218 6.81 5.90 -15.61
N VAL A 219 7.98 6.35 -16.06
CA VAL A 219 8.26 6.56 -17.49
C VAL A 219 8.17 5.24 -18.25
N LEU A 220 8.75 4.16 -17.73
CA LEU A 220 8.62 2.83 -18.32
C LEU A 220 7.14 2.40 -18.40
N GLY A 221 6.38 2.59 -17.32
CA GLY A 221 4.94 2.33 -17.29
C GLY A 221 4.17 3.16 -18.32
N LEU A 222 4.50 4.43 -18.49
CA LEU A 222 3.91 5.32 -19.47
C LEU A 222 4.23 4.86 -20.91
N VAL A 223 5.46 4.43 -21.17
CA VAL A 223 5.86 3.88 -22.47
C VAL A 223 5.07 2.60 -22.78
N ILE A 224 4.97 1.68 -21.82
CA ILE A 224 4.14 0.46 -21.97
C ILE A 224 2.68 0.83 -22.21
N TYR A 225 2.16 1.81 -21.48
CA TYR A 225 0.80 2.31 -21.65
C TYR A 225 0.58 2.87 -23.06
N LEU A 226 1.45 3.75 -23.54
CA LEU A 226 1.30 4.36 -24.87
C LEU A 226 1.49 3.35 -26.02
N VAL A 227 2.42 2.40 -25.89
CA VAL A 227 2.73 1.41 -26.93
C VAL A 227 1.66 0.31 -27.02
N TRP A 228 1.16 -0.16 -25.88
CA TRP A 228 0.30 -1.34 -25.82
C TRP A 228 -1.11 -1.02 -25.31
N SER A 229 -1.21 -0.30 -24.19
CA SER A 229 -2.50 -0.03 -23.53
C SER A 229 -3.38 0.97 -24.30
N SER A 230 -2.82 1.99 -24.95
CA SER A 230 -3.59 2.96 -25.74
C SER A 230 -4.35 2.31 -26.92
N ARG A 231 -3.81 1.20 -27.46
CA ARG A 231 -4.40 0.44 -28.57
C ARG A 231 -5.35 -0.67 -28.11
N ASN A 232 -5.21 -1.13 -26.87
CA ASN A 232 -5.92 -2.31 -26.35
C ASN A 232 -6.87 -2.03 -25.18
N SER A 233 -6.82 -0.84 -24.58
CA SER A 233 -7.69 -0.43 -23.47
C SER A 233 -9.14 -0.28 -23.92
N ARG A 234 -10.05 -0.96 -23.23
CA ARG A 234 -11.49 -0.95 -23.54
C ARG A 234 -12.13 0.41 -23.23
N LEU A 235 -11.59 1.11 -22.22
CA LEU A 235 -11.92 2.50 -21.89
C LEU A 235 -11.59 3.48 -23.02
N ALA A 236 -10.49 3.27 -23.76
CA ALA A 236 -10.14 4.09 -24.93
C ALA A 236 -11.00 3.75 -26.17
N LYS A 237 -11.60 2.55 -26.19
CA LYS A 237 -12.52 2.10 -27.25
C LYS A 237 -13.99 2.44 -26.98
N GLY A 238 -14.32 2.96 -25.80
CA GLY A 238 -15.69 3.34 -25.43
C GLY A 238 -16.64 2.15 -25.20
N GLU A 239 -16.12 0.95 -24.94
CA GLU A 239 -16.95 -0.19 -24.56
C GLU A 239 -17.35 -0.04 -23.10
N GLU A 240 -18.66 0.07 -22.81
CA GLU A 240 -19.18 0.05 -21.44
C GLU A 240 -18.78 -1.26 -20.75
N VAL A 241 -18.13 -1.13 -19.60
CA VAL A 241 -17.88 -2.26 -18.71
C VAL A 241 -19.21 -2.58 -18.05
N GLU A 242 -19.98 -3.50 -18.64
CA GLU A 242 -21.11 -4.14 -17.95
C GLU A 242 -20.56 -4.82 -16.69
N GLY A 243 -20.97 -4.30 -15.53
CA GLY A 243 -20.65 -4.82 -14.20
C GLY A 243 -21.56 -5.95 -13.78
#